data_AF-A0A929PJE7-F1
#
_entry.id   AF-A0A929PJE7-F1
#
_cell.length_a   1.000
_cell.length_b   1.000
_cell.length_c   1.000
_cell.angle_alpha   90.00
_cell.angle_beta   90.00
_cell.angle_gamma   90.00
#
_symmetry.space_group_name_H-M   'P 1'
#
loop_
_entity.id
_entity.type
_entity.pdbx_description
1 polymer ?
#
loop_
_entity_poly.entity_id
_entity_poly.type
_entity_poly.pdbx_seq_one_letter_code
_entity_poly.pdbx_strand_id
1 'polypeptide(L)'
;MENFESVGCRDLHSLKEKGLTVKESELGSLYEELTKNIFKKLGFNVDEKLRQELNTDRAKMDILLNLGGKDVIIVECKSVKDKDYNKYTAVSRQLKSYESLCKKKGCHVSQVVIVSNEFTEDFISECEYDYELSISLITSSGLVKILEGLKESPLTELPVRLLLKDGVLNADRIVKVLNR
;
A
#
# COMPACT_ATOMS: atom_id res chain seq x y z
N MET A 1 6.38 -5.21 13.71
CA MET A 1 5.02 -5.00 13.17
C MET A 1 4.08 -4.43 14.21
N GLU A 2 4.29 -4.72 15.49
CA GLU A 2 3.50 -4.25 16.64
C GLU A 2 3.21 -2.73 16.70
N ASN A 3 3.99 -1.89 16.01
CA ASN A 3 3.81 -0.43 15.98
C ASN A 3 3.41 0.11 14.60
N PHE A 4 3.15 -0.76 13.62
CA PHE A 4 2.85 -0.36 12.25
C PHE A 4 1.61 0.55 12.19
N GLU A 5 0.55 0.19 12.90
CA GLU A 5 -0.66 1.00 13.02
C GLU A 5 -0.38 2.33 13.73
N SER A 6 0.35 2.33 14.85
CA SER A 6 0.71 3.58 15.55
C SER A 6 1.51 4.53 14.65
N VAL A 7 2.41 4.01 13.80
CA VAL A 7 3.14 4.81 12.80
C VAL A 7 2.20 5.35 11.72
N GLY A 8 1.30 4.53 11.19
CA GLY A 8 0.33 4.94 10.17
C GLY A 8 -0.70 5.96 10.65
N CYS A 9 -1.12 5.88 11.92
CA CYS A 9 -1.96 6.87 12.60
C CYS A 9 -1.18 8.12 13.04
N ARG A 10 0.14 8.14 12.82
CA ARG A 10 1.04 9.20 13.28
C ARG A 10 0.93 9.47 14.80
N ASP A 11 0.66 8.42 15.58
CA ASP A 11 0.45 8.49 17.02
C ASP A 11 1.79 8.51 17.78
N LEU A 12 2.37 9.71 17.85
CA LEU A 12 3.63 9.95 18.57
C LEU A 12 3.53 9.63 20.06
N HIS A 13 2.33 9.72 20.65
CA HIS A 13 2.15 9.45 22.06
C HIS A 13 2.32 7.96 22.34
N SER A 14 1.57 7.12 21.64
CA SER A 14 1.70 5.66 21.74
C SER A 14 3.11 5.16 21.40
N LEU A 15 3.77 5.77 20.41
CA LEU A 15 5.16 5.42 20.08
C LEU A 15 6.12 5.75 21.23
N LYS A 16 5.96 6.92 21.86
CA LYS A 16 6.79 7.35 22.98
C LYS A 16 6.58 6.48 24.23
N GLU A 17 5.35 6.09 24.53
CA GLU A 17 5.04 5.16 25.63
C GLU A 17 5.72 3.81 25.46
N LYS A 18 5.89 3.36 24.21
CA LYS A 18 6.62 2.14 23.86
C LYS A 18 8.14 2.35 23.74
N GLY A 19 8.66 3.50 24.17
CA GLY A 19 10.09 3.83 24.17
C GLY A 19 10.66 4.20 22.80
N LEU A 20 9.82 4.44 21.78
CA LEU A 20 10.27 4.84 20.46
C LEU A 20 10.29 6.37 20.34
N THR A 21 11.44 6.91 19.96
CA THR A 21 11.59 8.34 19.65
C THR A 21 11.71 8.51 18.15
N VAL A 22 10.64 9.01 17.51
CA VAL A 22 10.57 9.26 16.06
C VAL A 22 10.07 10.68 15.85
N LYS A 23 10.67 11.44 14.92
CA LYS A 23 10.17 12.78 14.60
C LYS A 23 8.90 12.70 13.76
N GLU A 24 7.98 13.65 13.94
CA GLU A 24 6.75 13.70 13.16
C GLU A 24 7.01 13.73 11.64
N SER A 25 8.06 14.43 11.22
CA SER A 25 8.49 14.51 9.81
C SER A 25 8.98 13.18 9.24
N GLU A 26 9.39 12.24 10.09
CA GLU A 26 9.96 10.95 9.69
C GLU A 26 8.89 9.84 9.63
N LEU A 27 7.69 10.07 10.19
CA LEU A 27 6.64 9.06 10.27
C LEU A 27 6.15 8.57 8.91
N GLY A 28 6.06 9.46 7.91
CA GLY A 28 5.64 9.08 6.56
C GLY A 28 6.63 8.08 5.94
N SER A 29 7.91 8.44 5.90
CA SER A 29 8.96 7.56 5.38
C SER A 29 9.14 6.29 6.20
N LEU A 30 8.94 6.34 7.52
CA LEU A 30 8.93 5.14 8.36
C LEU A 30 7.75 4.22 8.02
N TYR A 31 6.56 4.78 7.78
CA TYR A 31 5.38 4.02 7.37
C TYR A 31 5.60 3.34 6.01
N GLU A 32 6.14 4.06 5.03
CA GLU A 32 6.54 3.51 3.73
C GLU A 32 7.53 2.34 3.88
N GLU A 33 8.57 2.51 4.70
CA GLU A 33 9.59 1.47 4.91
C GLU A 33 9.01 0.24 5.62
N LEU A 34 8.11 0.42 6.59
CA LEU A 34 7.42 -0.70 7.24
C LEU A 34 6.48 -1.44 6.27
N THR A 35 5.70 -0.70 5.47
CA THR A 35 4.80 -1.27 4.45
C THR A 35 5.60 -2.07 3.43
N LYS A 36 6.72 -1.53 2.96
CA LYS A 36 7.66 -2.20 2.06
C LYS A 36 8.17 -3.52 2.62
N ASN A 37 8.57 -3.51 3.89
CA ASN A 37 9.03 -4.72 4.57
C ASN A 37 7.93 -5.76 4.73
N ILE A 38 6.66 -5.34 4.87
CA ILE A 38 5.52 -6.27 4.86
C ILE A 38 5.35 -6.89 3.47
N PHE A 39 5.36 -6.12 2.39
CA PHE A 39 5.27 -6.68 1.03
C PHE A 39 6.41 -7.64 0.69
N LYS A 40 7.65 -7.36 1.12
CA LYS A 40 8.76 -8.32 1.00
C LYS A 40 8.47 -9.63 1.73
N LYS A 41 7.96 -9.56 2.97
CA LYS A 41 7.60 -10.74 3.77
C LYS A 41 6.40 -11.51 3.22
N LEU A 42 5.53 -10.82 2.46
CA LEU A 42 4.44 -11.44 1.69
C LEU A 42 4.94 -12.10 0.40
N GLY A 43 6.25 -12.06 0.10
CA GLY A 43 6.85 -12.71 -1.07
C GLY A 43 6.91 -11.84 -2.32
N PHE A 44 6.55 -10.55 -2.26
CA PHE A 44 6.63 -9.67 -3.42
C PHE A 44 8.04 -9.15 -3.68
N ASN A 45 8.39 -9.03 -4.96
CA ASN A 45 9.59 -8.34 -5.40
C ASN A 45 9.40 -6.82 -5.34
N VAL A 46 9.82 -6.22 -4.22
CA VAL A 46 9.91 -4.75 -4.09
C VAL A 46 11.12 -4.24 -4.88
N ASP A 47 10.87 -3.60 -6.03
CA ASP A 47 11.89 -3.18 -6.97
C ASP A 47 12.26 -1.70 -6.80
N GLU A 48 13.15 -1.43 -5.83
CA GLU A 48 13.65 -0.08 -5.57
C GLU A 48 14.42 0.51 -6.75
N LYS A 49 15.11 -0.33 -7.52
CA LYS A 49 15.91 0.12 -8.66
C LYS A 49 14.98 0.65 -9.76
N LEU A 50 14.01 -0.15 -10.17
CA LEU A 50 13.04 0.26 -11.18
C LEU A 50 12.22 1.47 -10.69
N ARG A 51 11.80 1.49 -9.42
CA ARG A 51 11.10 2.63 -8.82
C ARG A 51 11.90 3.92 -8.96
N GLN A 52 13.19 3.90 -8.65
CA GLN A 52 14.08 5.06 -8.79
C GLN A 52 14.29 5.48 -10.25
N GLU A 53 14.40 4.52 -11.18
CA GLU A 53 14.51 4.78 -12.63
C GLU A 53 13.23 5.40 -13.22
N LEU A 54 12.07 5.04 -12.68
CA LEU A 54 10.78 5.57 -13.09
C LEU A 54 10.50 6.95 -12.46
N ASN A 55 10.80 7.14 -11.18
CA ASN A 55 10.48 8.33 -10.42
C ASN A 55 11.10 9.61 -11.00
N THR A 56 10.39 10.72 -10.80
CA THR A 56 10.87 12.08 -11.12
C THR A 56 10.65 13.00 -9.92
N ASP A 57 11.19 14.22 -9.95
CA ASP A 57 10.97 15.19 -8.86
C ASP A 57 9.49 15.48 -8.60
N ARG A 58 8.64 15.35 -9.63
CA ARG A 58 7.20 15.63 -9.57
C ARG A 58 6.35 14.39 -9.29
N ALA A 59 6.91 13.20 -9.47
CA ALA A 59 6.18 11.94 -9.35
C ALA A 59 7.07 10.92 -8.65
N LYS A 60 6.83 10.74 -7.35
CA LYS A 60 7.61 9.87 -6.48
C LYS A 60 6.69 8.80 -5.91
N MET A 61 6.65 7.65 -6.57
CA MET A 61 5.96 6.48 -6.05
C MET A 61 6.64 6.01 -4.77
N ASP A 62 5.85 5.65 -3.76
CA ASP A 62 6.36 5.17 -2.48
C ASP A 62 7.02 3.80 -2.64
N ILE A 63 6.27 2.84 -3.21
CA ILE A 63 6.70 1.45 -3.37
C ILE A 63 6.26 0.95 -4.76
N LEU A 64 7.12 0.14 -5.39
CA LEU A 64 6.84 -0.53 -6.66
C LEU A 64 7.06 -2.04 -6.49
N LEU A 65 6.05 -2.85 -6.80
CA LEU A 65 6.17 -4.31 -6.84
C LEU A 65 6.31 -4.74 -8.30
N ASN A 66 7.39 -5.46 -8.62
CA ASN A 66 7.65 -5.97 -9.96
C ASN A 66 7.11 -7.41 -10.05
N LEU A 67 6.14 -7.63 -10.94
CA LEU A 67 5.49 -8.93 -11.13
C LEU A 67 6.24 -9.82 -12.15
N GLY A 68 7.35 -9.32 -12.69
CA GLY A 68 8.11 -9.92 -13.79
C GLY A 68 7.90 -9.16 -15.08
N GLY A 69 8.95 -9.11 -15.91
CA GLY A 69 8.91 -8.44 -17.21
C GLY A 69 8.65 -6.94 -17.08
N LYS A 70 7.49 -6.49 -17.56
CA LYS A 70 7.06 -5.08 -17.56
C LYS A 70 5.80 -4.82 -16.75
N ASP A 71 5.29 -5.83 -16.05
CA ASP A 71 4.10 -5.71 -15.21
C ASP A 71 4.46 -5.30 -13.78
N VAL A 72 3.80 -4.25 -13.29
CA VAL A 72 4.08 -3.68 -11.97
C VAL A 72 2.79 -3.39 -11.19
N ILE A 73 2.90 -3.40 -9.87
CA ILE A 73 1.91 -2.84 -8.95
C ILE A 73 2.53 -1.61 -8.29
N ILE A 74 1.78 -0.51 -8.28
CA ILE A 74 2.15 0.67 -7.51
C ILE A 74 1.51 0.54 -6.14
N VAL A 75 2.27 0.78 -5.08
CA VAL A 75 1.74 0.82 -3.72
C VAL A 75 1.94 2.24 -3.16
N GLU A 76 0.83 2.87 -2.79
CA GLU A 76 0.78 4.23 -2.22
C GLU A 76 0.45 4.17 -0.73
N CYS A 77 1.27 4.78 0.10
CA CYS A 77 1.14 4.78 1.55
C CYS A 77 0.52 6.11 2.03
N LYS A 78 -0.64 6.04 2.69
CA LYS A 78 -1.26 7.21 3.32
C LYS A 78 -1.20 7.06 4.84
N SER A 79 -0.21 7.70 5.47
CA SER A 79 -0.22 7.92 6.92
C SER A 79 -1.02 9.18 7.24
N VAL A 80 -2.00 9.13 8.13
CA VAL A 80 -2.84 10.27 8.51
C VAL A 80 -2.96 10.33 10.03
N LYS A 81 -2.99 11.56 10.57
CA LYS A 81 -3.07 11.80 12.02
C LYS A 81 -4.51 11.71 12.54
N ASP A 82 -5.49 11.98 11.68
CA ASP A 82 -6.93 12.02 11.95
C ASP A 82 -7.71 11.67 10.67
N LYS A 83 -9.05 11.51 10.76
CA LYS A 83 -9.97 11.23 9.64
C LYS A 83 -10.02 12.30 8.54
N ASP A 84 -9.15 13.31 8.60
CA ASP A 84 -8.91 14.28 7.53
C ASP A 84 -8.21 13.59 6.36
N TYR A 85 -8.99 12.77 5.66
CA TYR A 85 -8.53 12.10 4.48
C TYR A 85 -8.44 13.13 3.35
N ASN A 86 -7.30 13.16 2.66
CA ASN A 86 -7.19 13.89 1.40
C ASN A 86 -8.30 13.38 0.47
N LYS A 87 -9.13 14.29 -0.06
CA LYS A 87 -10.16 13.93 -1.06
C LYS A 87 -9.57 12.98 -2.11
N TYR A 88 -10.28 11.90 -2.41
CA TYR A 88 -9.80 10.87 -3.34
C TYR A 88 -9.38 11.50 -4.67
N THR A 89 -10.07 12.55 -5.13
CA THR A 89 -9.70 13.35 -6.30
C THR A 89 -8.24 13.85 -6.36
N ALA A 90 -7.61 14.20 -5.24
CA ALA A 90 -6.20 14.61 -5.22
C ALA A 90 -5.27 13.40 -5.37
N VAL A 91 -5.61 12.31 -4.69
CA VAL A 91 -4.89 11.04 -4.76
C VAL A 91 -4.99 10.43 -6.16
N SER A 92 -6.18 10.41 -6.77
CA SER A 92 -6.36 9.83 -8.11
C SER A 92 -5.54 10.56 -9.17
N ARG A 93 -5.48 11.90 -9.14
CA ARG A 93 -4.60 12.68 -10.06
C ARG A 93 -3.13 12.31 -9.90
N GLN A 94 -2.67 12.14 -8.67
CA GLN A 94 -1.31 11.69 -8.38
C GLN A 94 -1.07 10.29 -8.95
N LEU A 95 -1.97 9.34 -8.68
CA LEU A 95 -1.86 7.95 -9.17
C LEU A 95 -1.90 7.86 -10.69
N LYS A 96 -2.76 8.63 -11.37
CA LYS A 96 -2.81 8.74 -12.85
C LYS A 96 -1.48 9.24 -13.42
N SER A 97 -0.81 10.17 -12.74
CA SER A 97 0.52 10.63 -13.13
C SER A 97 1.56 9.49 -13.05
N TYR A 98 1.51 8.68 -11.99
CA TYR A 98 2.42 7.54 -11.81
C TYR A 98 2.19 6.46 -12.87
N GLU A 99 0.92 6.15 -13.14
CA GLU A 99 0.54 5.18 -14.16
C GLU A 99 0.98 5.63 -15.55
N SER A 100 0.78 6.91 -15.89
CA SER A 100 1.25 7.50 -17.15
C SER A 100 2.77 7.43 -17.28
N LEU A 101 3.52 7.67 -16.18
CA LEU A 101 4.96 7.59 -16.15
C LEU A 101 5.47 6.16 -16.39
N CYS A 102 4.86 5.18 -15.74
CA CYS A 102 5.13 3.76 -15.97
C CYS A 102 4.88 3.37 -17.44
N LYS A 103 3.70 3.74 -17.99
CA LYS A 103 3.32 3.50 -19.38
C LYS A 103 4.33 4.08 -20.37
N LYS A 104 4.77 5.34 -20.16
CA LYS A 104 5.80 5.99 -21.00
C LYS A 104 7.15 5.28 -20.98
N LYS A 105 7.46 4.55 -19.90
CA LYS A 105 8.69 3.76 -19.74
C LYS A 105 8.49 2.29 -20.12
N GLY A 106 7.38 1.98 -20.78
CA GLY A 106 7.04 0.65 -21.29
C GLY A 106 6.64 -0.35 -20.20
N CYS A 107 6.26 0.12 -19.01
CA CYS A 107 5.70 -0.71 -17.95
C CYS A 107 4.17 -0.66 -17.99
N HIS A 108 3.53 -1.79 -17.71
CA HIS A 108 2.09 -1.91 -17.53
C HIS A 108 1.79 -1.95 -16.03
N VAL A 109 0.89 -1.07 -15.56
CA VAL A 109 0.46 -1.04 -14.16
C VAL A 109 -0.77 -1.93 -14.04
N SER A 110 -0.61 -3.10 -13.41
CA SER A 110 -1.72 -4.06 -13.26
C SER A 110 -2.70 -3.67 -12.15
N GLN A 111 -2.25 -2.91 -11.16
CA GLN A 111 -3.04 -2.49 -10.00
C GLN A 111 -2.32 -1.35 -9.28
N VAL A 112 -3.10 -0.47 -8.66
CA VAL A 112 -2.61 0.42 -7.61
C VAL A 112 -3.18 -0.03 -6.28
N VAL A 113 -2.34 -0.24 -5.28
CA VAL A 113 -2.77 -0.59 -3.92
C VAL A 113 -2.54 0.59 -3.00
N ILE A 114 -3.60 1.14 -2.42
CA ILE A 114 -3.51 2.19 -1.41
C ILE A 114 -3.53 1.54 -0.03
N VAL A 115 -2.50 1.82 0.77
CA VAL A 115 -2.36 1.33 2.15
C VAL A 115 -2.54 2.50 3.11
N SER A 116 -3.53 2.40 3.99
CA SER A 116 -3.84 3.42 5.01
C SER A 116 -4.34 2.73 6.27
N ASN A 117 -4.41 3.44 7.39
CA ASN A 117 -5.00 2.86 8.61
C ASN A 117 -6.51 2.66 8.48
N GLU A 118 -7.20 3.65 7.91
CA GLU A 118 -8.64 3.63 7.65
C GLU A 118 -8.93 4.34 6.33
N PHE A 119 -10.13 4.10 5.79
CA PHE A 119 -10.70 4.82 4.65
C PHE A 119 -12.09 5.31 5.04
N THR A 120 -12.45 6.53 4.65
CA THR A 120 -13.81 7.05 4.84
C THR A 120 -14.76 6.45 3.81
N GLU A 121 -16.06 6.41 4.10
CA GLU A 121 -17.07 5.94 3.14
C GLU A 121 -17.04 6.76 1.85
N ASP A 122 -16.88 8.08 1.94
CA ASP A 122 -16.73 8.95 0.77
C ASP A 122 -15.51 8.59 -0.08
N PHE A 123 -14.37 8.30 0.56
CA PHE A 123 -13.17 7.90 -0.17
C PHE A 123 -13.35 6.56 -0.89
N ILE A 124 -13.96 5.59 -0.21
CA ILE A 124 -14.28 4.27 -0.79
C ILE A 124 -15.21 4.45 -1.97
N SER A 125 -16.30 5.20 -1.79
CA SER A 125 -17.29 5.50 -2.83
C SER A 125 -16.64 6.16 -4.04
N GLU A 126 -15.91 7.27 -3.85
CA GLU A 126 -15.22 7.96 -4.95
C GLU A 126 -14.21 7.05 -5.67
N CYS A 127 -13.52 6.16 -4.94
CA CYS A 127 -12.60 5.17 -5.52
C CYS A 127 -13.33 4.12 -6.36
N GLU A 128 -14.47 3.61 -5.91
CA GLU A 128 -15.27 2.60 -6.63
C GLU A 128 -15.89 3.15 -7.93
N TYR A 129 -16.09 4.47 -8.01
CA TYR A 129 -16.55 5.14 -9.23
C TYR A 129 -15.43 5.57 -10.19
N ASP A 130 -14.15 5.36 -9.86
CA ASP A 130 -13.03 5.68 -10.75
C ASP A 130 -12.71 4.50 -11.68
N TYR A 131 -13.25 4.54 -12.88
CA TYR A 131 -13.03 3.50 -13.90
C TYR A 131 -11.71 3.65 -14.68
N GLU A 132 -10.91 4.69 -14.42
CA GLU A 132 -9.64 4.90 -15.13
C GLU A 132 -8.47 4.16 -14.49
N LEU A 133 -8.55 3.86 -13.19
CA LEU A 133 -7.50 3.18 -12.44
C LEU A 133 -8.07 1.90 -11.82
N SER A 134 -7.36 0.79 -11.96
CA SER A 134 -7.57 -0.37 -11.09
C SER A 134 -6.97 -0.05 -9.72
N ILE A 135 -7.83 0.11 -8.70
CA ILE A 135 -7.40 0.44 -7.34
C ILE A 135 -7.95 -0.55 -6.31
N SER A 136 -7.03 -1.08 -5.51
CA SER A 136 -7.34 -1.82 -4.29
C SER A 136 -7.03 -0.98 -3.05
N LEU A 137 -7.94 -0.98 -2.09
CA LEU A 137 -7.75 -0.34 -0.79
C LEU A 137 -7.48 -1.40 0.26
N ILE A 138 -6.44 -1.23 1.08
CA ILE A 138 -6.15 -2.15 2.19
C ILE A 138 -5.78 -1.38 3.44
N THR A 139 -6.37 -1.80 4.56
CA THR A 139 -6.05 -1.19 5.86
C THR A 139 -4.73 -1.72 6.40
N SER A 140 -4.02 -0.94 7.20
CA SER A 140 -2.78 -1.37 7.89
C SER A 140 -2.98 -2.65 8.69
N SER A 141 -4.06 -2.70 9.46
CA SER A 141 -4.48 -3.88 10.22
C SER A 141 -4.80 -5.06 9.31
N GLY A 142 -5.47 -4.82 8.17
CA GLY A 142 -5.76 -5.82 7.15
C GLY A 142 -4.49 -6.40 6.52
N LEU A 143 -3.51 -5.56 6.19
CA LEU A 143 -2.23 -5.97 5.62
C LEU A 143 -1.42 -6.82 6.60
N VAL A 144 -1.35 -6.41 7.88
CA VAL A 144 -0.71 -7.21 8.94
C VAL A 144 -1.43 -8.54 9.12
N LYS A 145 -2.76 -8.54 9.14
CA LYS A 145 -3.57 -9.77 9.27
C LYS A 145 -3.31 -10.76 8.13
N ILE A 146 -3.17 -10.29 6.89
CA ILE A 146 -2.82 -11.14 5.75
C ILE A 146 -1.41 -11.72 5.93
N LEU A 147 -0.44 -10.92 6.39
CA LEU A 147 0.91 -11.42 6.63
C LEU A 147 0.96 -12.46 7.74
N GLU A 148 0.26 -12.25 8.86
CA GLU A 148 0.16 -13.28 9.91
C GLU A 148 -0.54 -14.54 9.38
N GLY A 149 -1.63 -14.39 8.62
CA GLY A 149 -2.32 -15.52 7.99
C GLY A 149 -1.44 -16.30 7.00
N LEU A 150 -0.55 -15.62 6.26
CA LEU A 150 0.41 -16.29 5.37
C LEU A 150 1.44 -17.13 6.15
N LYS A 151 1.87 -16.70 7.34
CA LYS A 151 2.80 -17.49 8.17
C LYS A 151 2.20 -18.82 8.64
N GLU A 152 0.88 -18.87 8.76
CA GLU A 152 0.12 -20.07 9.14
C GLU A 152 -0.30 -20.91 7.92
N SER A 153 -0.14 -20.36 6.72
CA SER A 153 -0.49 -20.98 5.45
C SER A 153 0.61 -21.95 4.98
N PRO A 154 0.27 -22.99 4.19
CA PRO A 154 1.28 -23.78 3.49
C PRO A 154 1.98 -23.01 2.35
N LEU A 155 1.48 -21.83 1.96
CA LEU A 155 2.06 -21.01 0.90
C LEU A 155 3.26 -20.22 1.41
N THR A 156 4.29 -20.10 0.57
CA THR A 156 5.49 -19.31 0.87
C THR A 156 5.37 -17.84 0.45
N GLU A 157 4.40 -17.52 -0.41
CA GLU A 157 4.16 -16.19 -0.96
C GLU A 157 2.66 -15.92 -1.13
N LEU A 158 2.26 -14.65 -1.03
CA LEU A 158 0.90 -14.23 -1.28
C LEU A 158 0.60 -14.25 -2.79
N PRO A 159 -0.40 -15.01 -3.26
CA PRO A 159 -0.78 -15.00 -4.66
C PRO A 159 -1.20 -13.59 -5.11
N VAL A 160 -0.55 -13.05 -6.15
CA VAL A 160 -0.78 -11.69 -6.67
C VAL A 160 -2.27 -11.38 -6.90
N ARG A 161 -3.04 -12.34 -7.43
CA ARG A 161 -4.48 -12.22 -7.70
C ARG A 161 -5.32 -11.82 -6.48
N LEU A 162 -4.82 -12.02 -5.26
CA LEU A 162 -5.51 -11.63 -4.03
C LEU A 162 -5.43 -10.13 -3.76
N LEU A 163 -4.49 -9.43 -4.41
CA LEU A 163 -4.39 -7.97 -4.43
C LEU A 163 -5.05 -7.35 -5.67
N LEU A 164 -5.48 -8.12 -6.67
CA LEU A 164 -6.01 -7.58 -7.93
C LEU A 164 -7.54 -7.41 -7.89
N LYS A 165 -8.06 -6.62 -6.95
CA LYS A 165 -9.51 -6.40 -6.81
C LYS A 165 -9.84 -4.93 -6.62
N ASP A 166 -10.87 -4.45 -7.30
CA ASP A 166 -11.32 -3.08 -7.11
C ASP A 166 -11.99 -2.89 -5.75
N GLY A 167 -11.76 -1.72 -5.13
CA GLY A 167 -12.33 -1.36 -3.84
C GLY A 167 -11.58 -1.95 -2.63
N VAL A 168 -12.29 -2.12 -1.51
CA VAL A 168 -11.67 -2.53 -0.24
C VAL A 168 -11.39 -4.04 -0.19
N LEU A 169 -10.12 -4.39 0.00
CA LEU A 169 -9.68 -5.77 0.20
C LEU A 169 -10.14 -6.29 1.56
N ASN A 170 -10.89 -7.40 1.52
CA ASN A 170 -11.32 -8.08 2.73
C ASN A 170 -10.25 -9.07 3.22
N ALA A 171 -9.48 -8.64 4.23
CA ALA A 171 -8.39 -9.44 4.80
C ALA A 171 -8.87 -10.80 5.35
N ASP A 172 -10.03 -10.86 6.00
CA ASP A 172 -10.60 -12.13 6.50
C ASP A 172 -10.85 -13.15 5.38
N ARG A 173 -11.39 -12.68 4.25
CA ARG A 173 -11.61 -13.53 3.08
C ARG A 173 -10.29 -13.97 2.46
N ILE A 174 -9.28 -13.10 2.41
CA ILE A 174 -7.96 -13.44 1.90
C ILE A 174 -7.30 -14.50 2.78
N VAL A 175 -7.25 -14.32 4.10
CA VAL A 175 -6.69 -15.32 5.04
C VAL A 175 -7.42 -16.65 4.93
N LYS A 176 -8.75 -16.65 4.83
CA LYS A 176 -9.53 -17.88 4.59
C LYS A 176 -9.15 -18.58 3.29
N VAL A 177 -8.70 -17.87 2.26
CA VAL A 177 -8.25 -18.48 1.01
C VAL A 177 -6.83 -19.02 1.14
N LEU A 178 -5.97 -18.37 1.93
CA LEU A 178 -4.60 -18.83 2.19
C LEU A 178 -4.54 -20.15 2.98
N ASN A 179 -5.51 -20.36 3.87
CA ASN A 179 -5.54 -21.51 4.79
C ASN A 179 -6.55 -22.59 4.36
N ARG A 180 -6.94 -22.60 3.08
CA ARG A 180 -7.65 -23.71 2.45
C ARG A 180 -6.67 -24.68 1.83
#